data_AF-A0A2H9NVR6-F1
#
_entry.id   AF-A0A2H9NVR6-F1
#
_cell.length_a   1.000
_cell.length_b   1.000
_cell.length_c   1.000
_cell.angle_alpha   90.00
_cell.angle_beta   90.00
_cell.angle_gamma   90.00
#
_symmetry.space_group_name_H-M   'P 1'
#
loop_
_entity.id
_entity.type
_entity.pdbx_description
1 polymer ?
#
loop_
_entity_poly.entity_id
_entity_poly.type
_entity_poly.pdbx_seq_one_letter_code
_entity_poly.pdbx_strand_id
1 'polypeptide(L)'
;MKKIKSTVIIYALLFALLFSGILLVAGCLPATPPLPKAKDKLACSQDSDCVCGGIDTETGTCFLGNKEYFKAHVNQSRVCPDFCGGIAGNLELRCVNASCRQVSKTAPNPALPGSECTASADCAVGGCSGQLCGTREKMQDIMTTCEFRKEYGCYSLTSCSCISGRCQWKETPEFSACLQGTQNGGANPGDSEVIT
;
A
#
# COMPACT_ATOMS: atom_id res chain seq x y z
N MET A 1 -54.03 -37.00 -21.39
CA MET A 1 -52.71 -36.65 -22.00
C MET A 1 -52.50 -35.13 -22.17
N LYS A 2 -52.98 -34.27 -21.25
CA LYS A 2 -52.87 -32.78 -21.37
C LYS A 2 -51.93 -32.11 -20.35
N LYS A 3 -51.49 -32.79 -19.29
CA LYS A 3 -50.67 -32.19 -18.22
C LYS A 3 -49.17 -32.06 -18.55
N ILE A 4 -48.63 -32.89 -19.43
CA ILE A 4 -47.19 -32.94 -19.72
C ILE A 4 -46.72 -31.73 -20.52
N LYS A 5 -47.55 -31.18 -21.42
CA LYS A 5 -47.19 -30.01 -22.24
C LYS A 5 -47.03 -28.73 -21.42
N SER A 6 -47.75 -28.59 -20.30
CA SER A 6 -47.72 -27.38 -19.49
C SER A 6 -46.44 -27.28 -18.65
N THR A 7 -45.93 -28.41 -18.16
CA THR A 7 -44.71 -28.45 -17.33
C THR A 7 -43.46 -28.13 -18.16
N VAL A 8 -43.37 -28.62 -19.40
CA VAL A 8 -42.22 -28.37 -20.28
C VAL A 8 -42.10 -26.88 -20.66
N ILE A 9 -43.22 -26.19 -20.88
CA ILE A 9 -43.24 -24.76 -21.23
C ILE A 9 -42.81 -23.90 -20.03
N ILE A 10 -43.22 -24.27 -18.82
CA ILE A 10 -42.82 -23.55 -17.59
C ILE A 10 -41.31 -23.68 -17.36
N TYR A 11 -40.74 -24.87 -17.54
CA TYR A 11 -39.29 -25.06 -17.41
C TYR A 11 -38.50 -24.33 -18.51
N ALA A 12 -39.00 -24.31 -19.76
CA ALA A 12 -38.36 -23.56 -20.84
C ALA A 12 -38.34 -22.04 -20.59
N LEU A 13 -39.43 -21.49 -20.03
CA LEU A 13 -39.50 -20.05 -19.68
C LEU A 13 -38.64 -19.70 -18.46
N LEU A 14 -38.57 -20.58 -17.45
CA LEU A 14 -37.67 -20.39 -16.30
C LEU A 14 -36.19 -20.47 -16.70
N PHE A 15 -35.83 -21.36 -17.63
CA PHE A 15 -34.47 -21.47 -18.14
C PHE A 15 -34.06 -20.24 -18.97
N ALA A 16 -34.99 -19.69 -19.77
CA ALA A 16 -34.76 -18.47 -20.55
C ALA A 16 -34.58 -17.23 -19.66
N LEU A 17 -35.32 -17.12 -18.55
CA LEU A 17 -35.20 -16.01 -17.59
C LEU A 17 -33.93 -16.10 -16.72
N LEU A 18 -33.42 -17.32 -16.46
CA LEU A 18 -32.14 -17.50 -15.77
C LEU A 18 -30.93 -17.15 -16.66
N PHE A 19 -31.03 -17.36 -17.97
CA PHE A 19 -29.95 -17.01 -18.92
C PHE A 19 -29.92 -15.52 -19.30
N SER A 20 -31.03 -14.78 -19.20
CA SER A 20 -31.05 -13.34 -19.52
C SER A 20 -30.46 -12.44 -18.41
N GLY A 21 -30.17 -12.99 -17.22
CA GLY A 21 -29.68 -12.23 -16.07
C GLY A 21 -28.16 -12.10 -15.94
N ILE A 22 -27.37 -12.75 -16.80
CA ILE A 22 -25.90 -12.84 -16.65
C ILE A 22 -25.15 -11.80 -17.52
N LEU A 23 -25.84 -10.99 -18.33
CA LEU A 23 -25.21 -10.16 -19.36
C LEU A 23 -25.14 -8.65 -19.05
N LEU A 24 -24.95 -8.22 -17.81
CA LEU A 24 -24.77 -6.79 -17.47
C LEU A 24 -23.78 -6.54 -16.32
N VAL A 25 -22.59 -7.13 -16.41
CA VAL A 25 -21.44 -6.69 -15.60
C VAL A 25 -20.21 -6.53 -16.51
N ALA A 26 -20.34 -5.69 -17.54
CA ALA A 26 -19.18 -5.08 -18.18
C ALA A 26 -18.65 -3.98 -17.26
N GLY A 27 -18.13 -4.38 -16.10
CA GLY A 27 -17.36 -3.50 -15.24
C GLY A 27 -16.13 -3.04 -16.00
N CYS A 28 -15.84 -1.74 -15.93
CA CYS A 28 -14.62 -1.14 -16.47
C CYS A 28 -13.40 -2.00 -16.14
N LEU A 29 -12.83 -2.69 -17.14
CA LEU A 29 -11.48 -3.21 -16.98
C LEU A 29 -10.57 -1.98 -16.85
N PRO A 30 -9.79 -1.85 -15.75
CA PRO A 30 -8.76 -0.83 -15.68
C PRO A 30 -7.84 -1.03 -16.88
N ALA A 31 -7.59 0.05 -17.63
CA ALA A 31 -6.67 0.02 -18.76
C ALA A 31 -5.34 -0.55 -18.28
N THR A 32 -5.03 -1.78 -18.71
CA THR A 32 -3.75 -2.41 -18.39
C THR A 32 -2.65 -1.51 -18.96
N PRO A 33 -1.68 -1.06 -18.14
CA PRO A 33 -0.54 -0.32 -18.66
C PRO A 33 0.14 -1.13 -19.77
N PRO A 34 0.68 -0.47 -20.80
CA PRO A 34 1.32 -1.16 -21.91
C PRO A 34 2.44 -2.06 -21.38
N LEU A 35 2.42 -3.33 -21.77
CA LEU A 35 3.40 -4.32 -21.34
C LEU A 35 4.83 -3.78 -21.59
N PRO A 36 5.75 -3.93 -20.61
CA PRO A 36 7.12 -3.51 -20.77
C PRO A 36 7.75 -4.32 -21.91
N LYS A 37 8.25 -3.62 -22.93
CA LYS A 37 8.82 -4.24 -24.14
C LYS A 37 9.98 -5.17 -23.75
N ALA A 38 10.00 -6.38 -24.31
CA ALA A 38 11.03 -7.41 -24.10
C ALA A 38 12.48 -6.98 -24.41
N LYS A 39 12.68 -5.79 -24.98
CA LYS A 39 14.01 -5.22 -25.27
C LYS A 39 14.69 -4.64 -24.04
N ASP A 40 13.93 -4.28 -22.99
CA ASP A 40 14.49 -3.72 -21.77
C ASP A 40 14.66 -4.81 -20.71
N LYS A 41 15.91 -5.08 -20.32
CA LYS A 41 16.27 -6.17 -19.41
C LYS A 41 15.64 -6.04 -18.03
N LEU A 42 15.39 -4.81 -17.56
CA LEU A 42 14.93 -4.56 -16.19
C LEU A 42 13.49 -4.03 -16.13
N ALA A 43 12.84 -3.74 -17.26
CA ALA A 43 11.52 -3.12 -17.23
C ALA A 43 10.44 -4.01 -16.60
N CYS A 44 9.52 -3.40 -15.86
CA CYS A 44 8.37 -4.08 -15.25
C CYS A 44 7.18 -3.14 -15.08
N SER A 45 5.97 -3.69 -14.98
CA SER A 45 4.76 -2.97 -14.58
C SER A 45 4.27 -3.38 -13.19
N GLN A 46 4.55 -4.63 -12.80
CA GLN A 46 4.19 -5.20 -11.50
C GLN A 46 5.25 -6.20 -11.04
N ASP A 47 5.26 -6.53 -9.73
CA ASP A 47 6.29 -7.40 -9.13
C ASP A 47 6.39 -8.77 -9.81
N SER A 48 5.28 -9.32 -10.30
CA SER A 48 5.25 -10.62 -11.01
C SER A 48 5.94 -10.61 -12.39
N ASP A 49 6.27 -9.43 -12.91
CA ASP A 49 7.03 -9.26 -14.14
C ASP A 49 8.54 -9.43 -13.90
N CYS A 50 8.96 -9.44 -12.65
CA CYS A 50 10.34 -9.62 -12.25
C CYS A 50 10.64 -11.09 -11.97
N VAL A 51 11.69 -11.59 -12.59
CA VAL A 51 12.21 -12.95 -12.38
C VAL A 51 13.70 -12.88 -12.10
N CYS A 52 14.19 -13.84 -11.33
CA CYS A 52 15.59 -13.99 -11.03
C CYS A 52 15.96 -15.46 -11.09
N GLY A 53 17.17 -15.73 -11.56
CA GLY A 53 17.70 -17.07 -11.79
C GLY A 53 18.22 -17.21 -13.20
N GLY A 54 18.80 -18.37 -13.51
CA GLY A 54 19.42 -18.59 -14.80
C GLY A 54 20.64 -17.69 -15.06
N ILE A 55 21.35 -17.97 -16.14
CA ILE A 55 22.52 -17.20 -16.56
C ILE A 55 22.16 -16.41 -17.82
N ASP A 56 22.28 -15.08 -17.76
CA ASP A 56 22.11 -14.21 -18.93
C ASP A 56 23.14 -14.62 -20.00
N THR A 57 22.64 -14.89 -21.20
CA THR A 57 23.47 -15.40 -22.30
C THR A 57 24.44 -14.38 -22.89
N GLU A 58 24.21 -13.09 -22.65
CA GLU A 58 25.09 -12.00 -23.09
C GLU A 58 26.18 -11.72 -22.06
N THR A 59 25.83 -11.67 -20.77
CA THR A 59 26.79 -11.27 -19.70
C THR A 59 27.45 -12.45 -19.01
N GLY A 60 26.87 -13.65 -19.06
CA GLY A 60 27.36 -14.83 -18.34
C GLY A 60 27.14 -14.77 -16.82
N THR A 61 26.36 -13.80 -16.32
CA THR A 61 26.05 -13.64 -14.90
C THR A 61 24.64 -14.09 -14.56
N CYS A 62 24.35 -14.26 -13.27
CA CYS A 62 22.99 -14.51 -12.81
C CYS A 62 22.05 -13.40 -13.24
N PHE A 63 20.92 -13.78 -13.84
CA PHE A 63 19.96 -12.83 -14.34
C PHE A 63 18.95 -12.42 -13.27
N LEU A 64 18.64 -11.13 -13.26
CA LEU A 64 17.56 -10.51 -12.52
C LEU A 64 16.93 -9.47 -13.44
N GLY A 65 15.62 -9.57 -13.67
CA GLY A 65 14.97 -8.60 -14.56
C GLY A 65 13.62 -9.03 -15.10
N ASN A 66 13.29 -8.48 -16.26
CA ASN A 66 12.05 -8.67 -16.96
C ASN A 66 11.81 -10.14 -17.35
N LYS A 67 10.59 -10.62 -17.11
CA LYS A 67 10.15 -11.99 -17.38
C LYS A 67 10.14 -12.35 -18.86
N GLU A 68 9.83 -11.43 -19.75
CA GLU A 68 9.85 -11.69 -21.19
C GLU A 68 11.28 -11.78 -21.73
N TYR A 69 12.19 -10.92 -21.24
CA TYR A 69 13.62 -11.04 -21.55
C TYR A 69 14.19 -12.39 -21.07
N PHE A 70 13.84 -12.80 -19.85
CA PHE A 70 14.26 -14.07 -19.26
C PHE A 70 13.92 -15.29 -20.13
N LYS A 71 12.74 -15.31 -20.76
CA LYS A 71 12.35 -16.43 -21.64
C LYS A 71 13.24 -16.56 -22.87
N ALA A 72 13.72 -15.45 -23.40
CA ALA A 72 14.43 -15.40 -24.69
C ALA A 72 15.96 -15.41 -24.55
N HIS A 73 16.51 -14.86 -23.46
CA HIS A 73 17.94 -14.51 -23.37
C HIS A 73 18.65 -15.07 -22.13
N VAL A 74 17.98 -15.93 -21.35
CA VAL A 74 18.55 -16.51 -20.12
C VAL A 74 18.57 -18.02 -20.21
N ASN A 75 19.73 -18.60 -19.91
CA ASN A 75 19.89 -20.03 -19.78
C ASN A 75 19.33 -20.52 -18.45
N GLN A 76 18.15 -21.15 -18.52
CA GLN A 76 17.38 -21.61 -17.36
C GLN A 76 17.91 -22.93 -16.76
N SER A 77 18.80 -23.64 -17.46
CA SER A 77 19.41 -24.88 -16.97
C SER A 77 20.53 -24.65 -15.95
N ARG A 78 20.99 -23.40 -15.81
CA ARG A 78 22.03 -23.00 -14.86
C ARG A 78 21.38 -22.42 -13.61
N VAL A 79 21.78 -22.91 -12.44
CA VAL A 79 21.23 -22.44 -11.16
C VAL A 79 22.07 -21.29 -10.62
N CYS A 80 21.39 -20.31 -10.04
CA CYS A 80 21.99 -19.17 -9.34
C CYS A 80 21.77 -19.31 -7.84
N PRO A 81 22.63 -20.08 -7.13
CA PRO A 81 22.51 -20.22 -5.69
C PRO A 81 22.67 -18.85 -5.02
N ASP A 82 21.76 -18.56 -4.08
CA ASP A 82 21.77 -17.40 -3.18
C ASP A 82 21.67 -16.00 -3.81
N PHE A 83 21.73 -15.87 -5.13
CA PHE A 83 21.70 -14.56 -5.80
C PHE A 83 20.37 -13.83 -5.58
N CYS A 84 19.24 -14.52 -5.75
CA CYS A 84 17.91 -13.89 -5.74
C CYS A 84 17.38 -13.58 -4.33
N GLY A 85 17.64 -14.48 -3.36
CA GLY A 85 17.20 -14.33 -1.98
C GLY A 85 18.22 -13.63 -1.07
N GLY A 86 19.46 -13.47 -1.56
CA GLY A 86 20.61 -13.17 -0.70
C GLY A 86 20.99 -14.36 0.19
N ILE A 87 22.21 -14.34 0.73
CA ILE A 87 22.74 -15.39 1.61
C ILE A 87 21.84 -15.60 2.85
N ALA A 88 21.25 -14.53 3.38
CA ALA A 88 20.36 -14.58 4.54
C ALA A 88 18.88 -14.77 4.19
N GLY A 89 18.52 -14.89 2.91
CA GLY A 89 17.12 -15.06 2.47
C GLY A 89 16.22 -13.84 2.75
N ASN A 90 16.81 -12.68 3.06
CA ASN A 90 16.10 -11.46 3.43
C ASN A 90 15.74 -10.57 2.24
N LEU A 91 16.05 -11.00 1.01
CA LEU A 91 15.81 -10.23 -0.19
C LEU A 91 14.69 -10.82 -1.03
N GLU A 92 13.99 -9.96 -1.75
CA GLU A 92 12.97 -10.34 -2.73
C GLU A 92 12.97 -9.39 -3.93
N LEU A 93 12.41 -9.84 -5.04
CA LEU A 93 12.28 -9.00 -6.24
C LEU A 93 10.99 -8.21 -6.18
N ARG A 94 11.09 -6.93 -6.46
CA ARG A 94 9.94 -6.06 -6.70
C ARG A 94 10.15 -5.17 -7.92
N CYS A 95 9.05 -4.75 -8.50
CA CYS A 95 9.02 -3.72 -9.51
C CYS A 95 9.03 -2.35 -8.84
N VAL A 96 10.18 -1.69 -8.86
CA VAL A 96 10.37 -0.39 -8.21
C VAL A 96 10.70 0.65 -9.27
N ASN A 97 9.83 1.66 -9.41
CA ASN A 97 9.95 2.70 -10.43
C ASN A 97 10.06 2.10 -11.86
N ALA A 98 9.16 1.17 -12.20
CA ALA A 98 9.14 0.45 -13.47
C ALA A 98 10.43 -0.34 -13.80
N SER A 99 11.23 -0.65 -12.78
CA SER A 99 12.48 -1.40 -12.89
C SER A 99 12.55 -2.51 -11.85
N CYS A 100 12.87 -3.74 -12.27
CA CYS A 100 13.06 -4.88 -11.39
C CYS A 100 14.27 -4.66 -10.49
N ARG A 101 14.04 -4.70 -9.19
CA ARG A 101 15.07 -4.51 -8.17
C ARG A 101 14.95 -5.55 -7.06
N GLN A 102 16.08 -5.88 -6.48
CA GLN A 102 16.15 -6.67 -5.26
C GLN A 102 16.01 -5.72 -4.06
N VAL A 103 14.98 -5.94 -3.26
CA VAL A 103 14.65 -5.14 -2.07
C VAL A 103 14.69 -6.02 -0.82
N SER A 104 14.83 -5.41 0.37
CA SER A 104 14.72 -6.15 1.62
C SER A 104 13.27 -6.50 1.91
N LYS A 105 12.99 -7.74 2.33
CA LYS A 105 11.66 -8.19 2.78
C LYS A 105 11.13 -7.39 3.96
N THR A 106 12.05 -6.89 4.79
CA THR A 106 11.74 -6.03 5.95
C THR A 106 11.62 -4.56 5.59
N ALA A 107 11.90 -4.16 4.34
CA ALA A 107 11.69 -2.80 3.92
C ALA A 107 10.18 -2.52 3.79
N PRO A 108 9.66 -1.42 4.37
CA PRO A 108 8.35 -0.91 4.03
C PRO A 108 8.23 -0.75 2.51
N ASN A 109 7.03 -0.99 1.98
CA ASN A 109 6.73 -0.97 0.55
C ASN A 109 7.44 0.23 -0.12
N PRO A 110 8.21 0.06 -1.21
CA PRO A 110 8.96 1.14 -1.82
C PRO A 110 7.98 2.22 -2.27
N ALA A 111 7.85 3.22 -1.41
CA ALA A 111 6.94 4.32 -1.58
C ALA A 111 7.32 5.03 -2.89
N LEU A 112 6.31 5.51 -3.63
CA LEU A 112 6.53 6.38 -4.79
C LEU A 112 7.55 7.46 -4.40
N PRO A 113 8.51 7.84 -5.28
CA PRO A 113 9.56 8.79 -4.95
C PRO A 113 8.95 10.09 -4.40
N GLY A 114 9.19 10.35 -3.11
CA GLY A 114 8.66 11.51 -2.39
C GLY A 114 7.41 11.27 -1.52
N SER A 115 6.80 10.09 -1.59
CA SER A 115 5.78 9.65 -0.63
C SER A 115 6.43 8.89 0.53
N GLU A 116 5.98 9.18 1.75
CA GLU A 116 6.37 8.54 3.00
C GLU A 116 5.47 7.34 3.35
N CYS A 117 4.25 7.31 2.82
CA CYS A 117 3.27 6.24 3.04
C CYS A 117 2.43 6.01 1.78
N THR A 118 1.80 4.83 1.70
CA THR A 118 0.88 4.45 0.62
C THR A 118 -0.51 4.09 1.14
N ALA A 119 -0.61 3.59 2.36
CA ALA A 119 -1.86 3.28 3.05
C ALA A 119 -1.85 3.82 4.48
N SER A 120 -3.03 4.04 5.07
CA SER A 120 -3.11 4.42 6.50
C SER A 120 -2.50 3.37 7.42
N ALA A 121 -2.44 2.12 6.97
CA ALA A 121 -1.74 1.04 7.65
C ALA A 121 -0.21 1.16 7.61
N ASP A 122 0.38 2.17 6.97
CA ASP A 122 1.81 2.50 7.05
C ASP A 122 2.11 3.53 8.16
N CYS A 123 1.07 4.20 8.66
CA CYS A 123 1.16 5.25 9.66
C CYS A 123 0.85 4.73 11.07
N ALA A 124 1.44 5.36 12.08
CA ALA A 124 1.21 5.06 13.48
C ALA A 124 1.22 6.33 14.32
N VAL A 125 0.59 6.24 15.50
CA VAL A 125 0.68 7.25 16.54
C VAL A 125 1.90 6.95 17.42
N GLY A 126 2.63 7.99 17.81
CA GLY A 126 3.80 7.88 18.68
C GLY A 126 3.96 9.09 19.60
N GLY A 127 5.09 9.13 20.30
CA GLY A 127 5.36 10.11 21.35
C GLY A 127 4.69 9.75 22.68
N CYS A 128 5.24 10.24 23.79
CA CYS A 128 4.82 9.86 25.13
C CYS A 128 3.34 10.18 25.43
N SER A 129 2.80 11.25 24.84
CA SER A 129 1.41 11.68 25.03
C SER A 129 0.52 11.35 23.83
N GLY A 130 1.00 10.51 22.89
CA GLY A 130 0.28 10.17 21.66
C GLY A 130 0.12 11.34 20.69
N GLN A 131 0.97 12.36 20.78
CA GLN A 131 0.86 13.61 20.03
C GLN A 131 1.51 13.56 18.64
N LEU A 132 2.30 12.53 18.34
CA LEU A 132 2.98 12.40 17.06
C LEU A 132 2.24 11.45 16.11
N CYS A 133 2.24 11.81 14.83
CA CYS A 133 1.77 10.97 13.74
C CYS A 133 2.89 10.88 12.70
N GLY A 134 3.27 9.67 12.31
CA GLY A 134 4.36 9.42 11.37
C GLY A 134 4.34 7.99 10.85
N THR A 135 5.36 7.59 10.09
CA THR A 135 5.47 6.18 9.67
C THR A 135 5.63 5.27 10.87
N ARG A 136 5.08 4.08 10.75
CA ARG A 136 5.17 3.05 11.79
C ARG A 136 6.60 2.70 12.17
N GLU A 137 7.52 2.71 11.21
CA GLU A 137 8.94 2.53 11.49
C GLU A 137 9.48 3.64 12.40
N LYS A 138 9.27 4.91 12.04
CA LYS A 138 9.74 6.04 12.85
C LYS A 138 9.08 6.09 14.23
N MET A 139 7.80 5.74 14.34
CA MET A 139 7.07 5.81 15.61
C MET A 139 7.44 4.70 16.60
N GLN A 140 8.05 3.60 16.15
CA GLN A 140 8.52 2.53 17.05
C GLN A 140 9.74 2.97 17.87
N ASP A 141 10.62 3.78 17.28
CA ASP A 141 11.91 4.15 17.90
C ASP A 141 11.94 5.59 18.42
N ILE A 142 10.83 6.34 18.26
CA ILE A 142 10.80 7.75 18.67
C ILE A 142 10.63 7.89 20.19
N MET A 143 11.63 8.52 20.81
CA MET A 143 11.57 8.92 22.21
C MET A 143 11.35 10.43 22.28
N THR A 144 10.29 10.85 22.96
CA THR A 144 10.00 12.27 23.22
C THR A 144 10.07 12.56 24.70
N THR A 145 10.22 13.83 25.08
CA THR A 145 9.91 14.26 26.44
C THR A 145 8.43 14.01 26.75
N CYS A 146 8.12 13.61 27.98
CA CYS A 146 6.75 13.42 28.47
C CYS A 146 6.18 14.73 29.03
N GLU A 147 6.21 15.79 28.22
CA GLU A 147 5.54 17.04 28.58
C GLU A 147 4.02 16.85 28.51
N PHE A 148 3.29 17.41 29.48
CA PHE A 148 1.83 17.39 29.47
C PHE A 148 1.30 18.74 29.01
N ARG A 149 0.49 18.72 27.95
CA ARG A 149 -0.28 19.88 27.48
C ARG A 149 -1.73 19.51 27.23
N LYS A 150 -2.65 20.45 27.45
CA LYS A 150 -4.10 20.19 27.39
C LYS A 150 -4.54 19.77 25.99
N GLU A 151 -3.94 20.34 24.95
CA GLU A 151 -4.21 20.01 23.55
C GLU A 151 -3.92 18.54 23.20
N TYR A 152 -3.08 17.85 23.96
CA TYR A 152 -2.74 16.46 23.66
C TYR A 152 -3.93 15.51 23.82
N GLY A 153 -4.90 15.86 24.68
CA GLY A 153 -6.15 15.12 24.79
C GLY A 153 -6.97 15.09 23.49
N CYS A 154 -6.84 16.12 22.65
CA CYS A 154 -7.55 16.23 21.39
C CYS A 154 -7.11 15.17 20.37
N TYR A 155 -5.87 14.68 20.41
CA TYR A 155 -5.38 13.68 19.46
C TYR A 155 -6.11 12.33 19.55
N SER A 156 -6.81 12.06 20.66
CA SER A 156 -7.71 10.90 20.78
C SER A 156 -8.98 10.98 19.92
N LEU A 157 -9.33 12.19 19.44
CA LEU A 157 -10.51 12.46 18.60
C LEU A 157 -10.22 12.31 17.09
N THR A 158 -8.99 11.96 16.73
CA THR A 158 -8.55 11.80 15.34
C THR A 158 -7.74 10.51 15.19
N SER A 159 -7.44 10.16 13.94
CA SER A 159 -6.61 9.03 13.56
C SER A 159 -5.42 9.49 12.73
N CYS A 160 -4.24 8.94 12.99
CA CYS A 160 -3.08 9.09 12.11
C CYS A 160 -3.29 8.25 10.84
N SER A 161 -3.21 8.88 9.66
CA SER A 161 -3.53 8.25 8.38
C SER A 161 -2.65 8.76 7.24
N CYS A 162 -2.60 8.02 6.14
CA CYS A 162 -1.83 8.43 4.97
C CYS A 162 -2.64 9.40 4.11
N ILE A 163 -2.25 10.66 4.10
CA ILE A 163 -2.91 11.75 3.38
C ILE A 163 -1.89 12.36 2.43
N SER A 164 -2.17 12.32 1.13
CA SER A 164 -1.27 12.84 0.08
C SER A 164 0.16 12.28 0.16
N GLY A 165 0.28 10.99 0.48
CA GLY A 165 1.56 10.30 0.60
C GLY A 165 2.36 10.68 1.85
N ARG A 166 1.76 11.32 2.86
CA ARG A 166 2.41 11.62 4.15
C ARG A 166 1.52 11.18 5.31
N CYS A 167 2.14 10.71 6.40
CA CYS A 167 1.39 10.40 7.61
C CYS A 167 0.99 11.70 8.30
N GLN A 168 -0.31 11.92 8.41
CA GLN A 168 -0.90 13.15 8.95
C GLN A 168 -2.09 12.81 9.85
N TRP A 169 -2.38 13.69 10.80
CA TRP A 169 -3.61 13.63 11.58
C TRP A 169 -4.80 13.93 10.68
N LYS A 170 -5.82 13.08 10.74
CA LYS A 170 -7.04 13.30 9.97
C LYS A 170 -7.79 14.50 10.54
N GLU A 171 -8.06 15.50 9.73
CA GLU A 171 -8.84 16.64 10.17
C GLU A 171 -10.32 16.24 10.34
N THR A 172 -10.85 16.42 11.55
CA THR A 172 -12.27 16.19 11.88
C THR A 172 -12.81 17.40 12.62
N PRO A 173 -14.11 17.72 12.49
CA PRO A 173 -14.72 18.85 13.21
C PRO A 173 -14.49 18.79 14.73
N GLU A 174 -14.57 17.59 15.32
CA GLU A 174 -14.38 17.36 16.75
C GLU A 174 -12.92 17.63 17.17
N PHE A 175 -11.96 17.18 16.36
CA PHE A 175 -10.55 17.41 16.60
C PHE A 175 -10.19 18.90 16.52
N SER A 176 -10.62 19.57 15.44
CA SER A 176 -10.35 20.99 15.22
C SER A 176 -11.02 21.88 16.29
N ALA A 177 -12.26 21.56 16.70
CA ALA A 177 -12.95 22.27 17.77
C ALA A 177 -12.25 22.09 19.13
N CYS A 178 -11.77 20.88 19.43
CA CYS A 178 -11.03 20.61 20.67
C CYS A 178 -9.72 21.42 20.71
N LEU A 179 -8.94 21.41 19.63
CA LEU A 179 -7.70 22.18 19.56
C LEU A 179 -7.96 23.68 19.77
N GLN A 180 -8.96 24.25 19.11
CA GLN A 180 -9.33 25.66 19.30
C GLN A 180 -9.74 25.97 20.75
N GLY A 181 -10.53 25.09 21.38
CA GLY A 181 -10.93 25.22 22.77
C GLY A 181 -9.77 25.25 23.76
N THR A 182 -8.66 24.55 23.45
CA THR A 182 -7.46 24.58 24.29
C THR A 182 -6.61 25.84 24.12
N GLN A 183 -6.64 26.49 22.95
CA GLN A 183 -5.92 27.73 22.68
C GLN A 183 -6.63 28.97 23.25
N ASN A 184 -7.98 28.94 23.28
CA ASN A 184 -8.79 30.02 23.83
C ASN A 184 -8.78 30.09 25.38
N GLY A 185 -8.09 29.15 26.04
CA GLY A 185 -7.83 29.15 27.48
C GLY A 185 -6.51 29.80 27.89
N GLY A 186 -5.83 30.50 26.96
CA GLY A 186 -4.58 31.24 27.18
C GLY A 186 -4.76 32.67 27.71
N ALA A 187 -5.96 33.04 28.19
CA ALA A 187 -6.08 34.06 29.21
C ALA A 187 -6.14 33.32 30.55
N ASN A 188 -5.05 33.37 31.31
CA ASN A 188 -5.02 32.85 32.67
C ASN A 188 -6.18 33.47 33.48
N PRO A 189 -7.07 32.67 34.10
CA PRO A 189 -7.95 33.14 35.16
C PRO A 189 -7.22 33.28 36.51
N GLY A 190 -5.93 33.65 36.49
CA GLY A 190 -5.03 33.66 37.65
C GLY A 190 -4.15 34.90 37.79
N ASP A 191 -4.30 35.90 36.91
CA ASP A 191 -3.46 37.11 36.92
C ASP A 191 -4.18 38.32 37.55
N SER A 192 -5.37 38.12 38.12
CA SER A 192 -6.16 39.18 38.75
C SER A 192 -6.60 38.75 40.14
N GLU A 193 -5.69 38.91 41.11
CA GLU A 193 -6.01 39.41 42.46
C GLU A 193 -4.72 39.43 43.32
N VAL A 194 -3.95 40.51 43.19
CA VAL A 194 -3.23 41.09 44.34
C VAL A 194 -3.49 42.58 44.33
N ILE A 195 -4.67 42.95 44.83
CA ILE A 195 -4.91 44.26 45.45
C ILE A 195 -5.39 43.95 46.86
N THR A 196 -4.47 43.99 47.82
CA THR A 196 -4.69 44.40 49.22
C THR A 196 -3.36 44.81 49.81
#